data_AF-A0A432HWB6-F1
#
_entry.id   AF-A0A432HWB6-F1
#
_cell.length_a   1.000
_cell.length_b   1.000
_cell.length_c   1.000
_cell.angle_alpha   90.00
_cell.angle_beta   90.00
_cell.angle_gamma   90.00
#
_symmetry.space_group_name_H-M   'P 1'
#
loop_
_entity.id
_entity.type
_entity.pdbx_description
1 polymer ?
#
loop_
_entity_poly.entity_id
_entity_poly.type
_entity_poly.pdbx_seq_one_letter_code
_entity_poly.pdbx_strand_id
1 'polypeptide(L)'
;GGYPGAYETGAPIAGLDHASALERVLVFHAGTDLRDDAVVTTGGRVLTVVGRGVDVAEAIERAYAAEGLITFARKQVRTDIGRKALDIS
;
A
#
# COMPACT_ATOMS: atom_id res chain seq x y z
N GLY A 1 -2.39 -14.06 13.88
CA GLY A 1 -2.58 -12.73 14.47
C GLY A 1 -2.41 -11.69 13.39
N GLY A 2 -3.10 -10.56 13.49
CA GLY A 2 -3.03 -9.45 12.54
C GLY A 2 -3.49 -8.15 13.18
N TYR A 3 -3.28 -7.04 12.50
CA TYR A 3 -3.66 -5.71 12.99
C TYR A 3 -5.19 -5.62 13.20
N PRO A 4 -5.68 -5.07 14.33
CA PRO A 4 -4.96 -4.31 15.36
C PRO A 4 -4.30 -5.10 16.50
N GLY A 5 -4.31 -6.43 16.47
CA GLY A 5 -3.63 -7.31 17.45
C GLY A 5 -2.14 -7.53 17.17
N ALA A 6 -1.54 -8.54 17.81
CA ALA A 6 -0.12 -8.87 17.61
C ALA A 6 0.18 -9.26 16.15
N TYR A 7 1.23 -8.66 15.58
CA TYR A 7 1.71 -8.89 14.22
C TYR A 7 3.18 -9.29 14.22
N GLU A 8 3.54 -10.16 13.27
CA GLU A 8 4.94 -10.49 13.00
C GLU A 8 5.61 -9.31 12.27
N THR A 9 6.85 -9.00 12.65
CA THR A 9 7.68 -7.96 12.03
C THR A 9 8.90 -8.58 11.37
N GLY A 10 9.59 -7.82 10.52
CA GLY A 10 10.77 -8.25 9.79
C GLY A 10 10.47 -8.94 8.46
N ALA A 11 9.22 -8.96 8.00
CA ALA A 11 8.90 -9.53 6.69
C ALA A 11 9.42 -8.60 5.58
N PRO A 12 10.21 -9.10 4.62
CA PRO A 12 10.65 -8.31 3.47
C PRO A 12 9.48 -7.80 2.63
N ILE A 13 9.59 -6.58 2.16
CA ILE A 13 8.62 -5.91 1.28
C ILE A 13 9.21 -5.86 -0.13
N ALA A 14 8.55 -6.53 -1.08
CA ALA A 14 8.93 -6.55 -2.48
C ALA A 14 8.01 -5.65 -3.33
N GLY A 15 8.52 -5.20 -4.48
CA GLY A 15 7.74 -4.47 -5.49
C GLY A 15 7.59 -2.96 -5.27
N LEU A 16 8.27 -2.38 -4.27
CA LEU A 16 8.25 -0.94 -3.99
C LEU A 16 8.73 -0.10 -5.19
N ASP A 17 9.78 -0.54 -5.88
CA ASP A 17 10.33 0.15 -7.05
C ASP A 17 9.34 0.17 -8.21
N HIS A 18 8.69 -0.98 -8.48
CA HIS A 18 7.68 -1.07 -9.54
C HIS A 18 6.44 -0.22 -9.22
N ALA A 19 5.98 -0.23 -7.97
CA ALA A 19 4.84 0.59 -7.55
C ALA A 19 5.15 2.09 -7.63
N SER A 20 6.36 2.49 -7.24
CA SER A 20 6.79 3.90 -7.24
C SER A 20 7.13 4.41 -8.65
N ALA A 21 7.42 3.51 -9.59
CA ALA A 21 7.62 3.84 -10.99
C ALA A 21 6.31 4.13 -11.76
N LEU A 22 5.15 3.75 -11.20
CA LEU A 22 3.87 4.08 -11.82
C LEU A 22 3.62 5.59 -11.76
N GLU A 23 3.17 6.14 -12.89
CA GLU A 23 2.85 7.55 -12.96
C GLU A 23 1.72 7.92 -11.99
N ARG A 24 1.84 9.12 -11.41
CA ARG A 24 0.83 9.72 -10.53
C ARG A 24 0.53 8.90 -9.27
N VAL A 25 1.40 7.96 -8.90
CA VAL A 25 1.36 7.20 -7.65
C VAL A 25 2.35 7.77 -6.64
N LEU A 26 2.03 7.64 -5.35
CA LEU A 26 2.94 7.90 -4.23
C LEU A 26 2.82 6.74 -3.23
N VAL A 27 3.95 6.27 -2.72
CA VAL A 27 4.02 5.24 -1.67
C VAL A 27 4.64 5.86 -0.43
N PHE A 28 3.87 5.92 0.67
CA PHE A 28 4.33 6.44 1.95
C PHE A 28 4.60 5.30 2.92
N HIS A 29 5.79 5.34 3.52
CA HIS A 29 6.22 4.41 4.55
C HIS A 29 5.58 4.74 5.90
N ALA A 30 5.12 3.73 6.63
CA ALA A 30 4.65 3.85 8.01
C ALA A 30 5.43 2.86 8.90
N GLY A 31 4.90 1.66 9.13
CA GLY A 31 5.58 0.59 9.85
C GLY A 31 6.56 -0.16 8.96
N THR A 32 7.62 0.51 8.51
CA THR A 32 8.73 -0.09 7.76
C THR A 32 10.08 0.30 8.33
N ASP A 33 11.11 -0.47 8.01
CA ASP A 33 12.52 -0.21 8.36
C ASP A 33 13.43 -0.72 7.24
N LEU A 34 14.67 -0.25 7.17
CA LEU A 34 15.68 -0.71 6.20
C LEU A 34 16.69 -1.61 6.92
N ARG A 35 16.79 -2.87 6.51
CA ARG A 35 17.72 -3.87 7.10
C ARG A 35 18.39 -4.67 6.00
N ASP A 36 19.72 -4.73 6.02
CA ASP A 36 20.53 -5.50 5.07
C ASP A 36 20.08 -5.27 3.61
N ASP A 37 19.90 -3.99 3.25
CA ASP A 37 19.42 -3.51 1.94
C ASP A 37 17.98 -3.89 1.54
N ALA A 38 17.20 -4.46 2.46
CA ALA A 38 15.79 -4.77 2.26
C ALA A 38 14.89 -3.88 3.14
N VAL A 39 13.80 -3.38 2.55
CA VAL A 39 12.73 -2.76 3.35
C VAL A 39 11.90 -3.88 3.99
N VAL A 40 11.69 -3.81 5.30
CA VAL A 40 10.95 -4.81 6.07
C VAL A 40 9.78 -4.20 6.85
N THR A 41 8.78 -5.02 7.22
CA THR A 41 7.66 -4.60 8.08
C THR A 41 8.10 -4.40 9.53
N THR A 42 7.58 -3.37 10.20
CA THR A 42 7.81 -3.12 11.64
C THR A 42 6.53 -2.78 12.41
N GLY A 43 5.40 -2.70 11.72
CA GLY A 43 4.14 -2.20 12.26
C GLY A 43 2.91 -2.93 11.69
N GLY A 44 1.76 -2.70 12.31
CA GLY A 44 0.48 -3.19 11.79
C GLY A 44 -0.01 -2.44 10.54
N ARG A 45 0.22 -1.12 10.49
CA ARG A 45 0.05 -0.31 9.26
C ARG A 45 1.43 -0.13 8.63
N VAL A 46 1.64 -0.71 7.45
CA VAL A 46 2.97 -0.80 6.83
C VAL A 46 3.18 0.32 5.82
N LEU A 47 2.28 0.46 4.84
CA LEU A 47 2.39 1.41 3.74
C LEU A 47 1.06 2.13 3.51
N THR A 48 1.11 3.33 2.96
CA THR A 48 -0.03 4.02 2.37
C THR A 48 0.25 4.26 0.90
N VAL A 49 -0.57 3.68 0.02
CA VAL A 49 -0.47 3.86 -1.43
C VAL A 49 -1.51 4.87 -1.88
N VAL A 50 -1.08 5.91 -2.60
CA VAL A 50 -1.93 7.01 -3.06
C VAL A 50 -1.86 7.10 -4.57
N GLY A 51 -2.99 6.89 -5.24
CA GLY A 51 -3.17 7.20 -6.66
C GLY A 51 -3.74 8.61 -6.84
N ARG A 52 -3.29 9.33 -7.88
CA ARG A 52 -3.81 10.66 -8.24
C ARG A 52 -4.47 10.60 -9.60
N GLY A 53 -5.74 11.00 -9.68
CA GLY A 53 -6.53 11.05 -10.90
C GLY A 53 -6.94 12.46 -11.29
N VAL A 54 -7.56 12.62 -12.45
CA VAL A 54 -8.40 13.78 -12.80
C VAL A 54 -9.75 13.70 -12.10
N ASP A 55 -10.17 12.49 -11.74
CA ASP A 55 -11.36 12.20 -10.94
C ASP A 55 -11.05 11.15 -9.85
N VAL A 56 -12.07 10.84 -9.06
CA VAL A 56 -11.98 9.87 -7.95
C VAL A 56 -11.81 8.44 -8.47
N ALA A 57 -12.43 8.08 -9.60
CA ALA A 57 -12.36 6.73 -10.15
C ALA A 57 -10.93 6.38 -10.57
N GLU A 58 -10.28 7.28 -11.30
CA GLU A 58 -8.90 7.12 -11.77
C GLU A 58 -7.91 7.14 -10.59
N ALA A 59 -8.17 7.95 -9.55
CA ALA A 59 -7.35 7.96 -8.34
C ALA A 59 -7.40 6.60 -7.61
N ILE A 60 -8.60 6.01 -7.49
CA ILE A 60 -8.82 4.70 -6.87
C ILE A 60 -8.14 3.61 -7.69
N GLU A 61 -8.35 3.59 -9.01
CA GLU A 61 -7.76 2.60 -9.91
C GLU A 61 -6.23 2.59 -9.80
N ARG A 62 -5.61 3.76 -9.89
CA ARG A 62 -4.14 3.89 -9.75
C ARG A 62 -3.63 3.44 -8.39
N ALA A 63 -4.33 3.77 -7.31
CA ALA A 63 -3.94 3.37 -5.97
C ALA A 63 -3.92 1.83 -5.84
N TYR A 64 -4.96 1.15 -6.34
CA TYR A 64 -5.06 -0.31 -6.29
C TYR A 64 -4.12 -1.00 -7.27
N ALA A 65 -3.89 -0.44 -8.46
CA ALA A 65 -2.90 -0.97 -9.40
C ALA A 65 -1.49 -0.97 -8.79
N ALA A 66 -1.09 0.14 -8.15
CA ALA A 66 0.19 0.24 -7.46
C ALA A 66 0.29 -0.67 -6.23
N GLU A 67 -0.76 -0.71 -5.41
CA GLU A 67 -0.80 -1.56 -4.23
C GLU A 67 -0.66 -3.04 -4.62
N GLY A 68 -1.26 -3.47 -5.73
CA GLY A 68 -1.19 -4.84 -6.24
C GLY A 68 0.22 -5.31 -6.62
N LEU A 69 1.15 -4.39 -6.89
CA LEU A 69 2.56 -4.71 -7.18
C LEU A 69 3.38 -4.99 -5.92
N ILE A 70 2.91 -4.53 -4.76
CA ILE A 70 3.64 -4.63 -3.49
C ILE A 70 3.27 -5.94 -2.80
N THR A 71 4.25 -6.69 -2.29
CA THR A 71 3.99 -7.95 -1.59
C THR A 71 4.83 -8.08 -0.32
N PHE A 72 4.23 -8.66 0.71
CA PHE A 72 4.91 -9.08 1.95
C PHE A 72 4.03 -10.09 2.68
N ALA A 73 4.62 -10.84 3.62
CA ALA A 73 3.91 -11.88 4.36
C ALA A 73 2.69 -11.32 5.11
N ARG A 74 1.54 -11.98 4.94
CA ARG A 74 0.25 -11.63 5.58
C ARG A 74 -0.23 -10.20 5.34
N LYS A 75 0.13 -9.62 4.18
CA LYS A 75 -0.42 -8.34 3.70
C LYS A 75 -1.96 -8.38 3.72
N GLN A 76 -2.54 -7.32 4.27
CA GLN A 76 -3.98 -7.09 4.27
C GLN A 76 -4.26 -5.71 3.69
N VAL A 77 -5.24 -5.65 2.80
CA VAL A 77 -5.69 -4.41 2.16
C VAL A 77 -7.21 -4.39 2.14
N ARG A 78 -7.78 -3.21 2.34
CA ARG A 78 -9.21 -2.98 2.08
C ARG A 78 -9.41 -2.71 0.60
N THR A 79 -10.39 -3.35 -0.03
CA THR A 79 -10.70 -3.22 -1.46
C THR A 79 -11.87 -2.26 -1.76
N ASP A 80 -12.34 -1.56 -0.73
CA ASP A 80 -13.52 -0.69 -0.76
C ASP A 80 -13.20 0.79 -0.47
N ILE A 81 -11.92 1.17 -0.39
CA ILE A 81 -11.51 2.55 -0.15
C ILE A 81 -11.92 3.43 -1.34
N GLY A 82 -12.56 4.56 -1.04
CA GLY A 82 -13.02 5.53 -2.03
C GLY A 82 -14.30 5.16 -2.77
N ARG A 83 -14.79 3.90 -2.71
CA ARG A 83 -15.97 3.47 -3.47
C ARG A 83 -17.22 4.33 -3.23
N LYS A 84 -17.47 4.74 -1.98
CA LYS A 84 -18.62 5.61 -1.64
C LYS A 84 -18.60 6.97 -2.33
N ALA A 85 -17.44 7.47 -2.74
CA ALA A 85 -17.33 8.72 -3.46
C ALA A 85 -17.69 8.58 -4.95
N LEU A 86 -17.72 7.36 -5.48
CA LEU A 86 -18.20 7.06 -6.83
C LEU A 86 -19.73 7.12 -6.91
N ASP A 87 -20.44 6.87 -5.82
CA ASP A 87 -21.91 6.91 -5.76
C ASP A 87 -22.47 8.34 -5.76
N ILE A 88 -21.62 9.35 -5.55
CA ILE A 88 -21.99 10.76 -5.37
C ILE A 88 -21.46 11.63 -6.53
N SER A 89 -20.72 11.04 -7.49
CA SER A 89 -20.14 11.74 -8.65
C SER A 89 -21.04 11.70 -9.88
#